data_AF-T0S1Q2-F1
#
_entry.id   AF-T0S1Q2-F1
#
_cell.length_a   1.000
_cell.length_b   1.000
_cell.length_c   1.000
_cell.angle_alpha   90.00
_cell.angle_beta   90.00
_cell.angle_gamma   90.00
#
_symmetry.space_group_name_H-M   'P 1'
#
loop_
_entity.id
_entity.type
_entity.pdbx_description
1 polymer ?
#
loop_
_entity_poly.entity_id
_entity_poly.type
_entity_poly.pdbx_seq_one_letter_code
_entity_poly.pdbx_strand_id
1 'polypeptide(L)'
;MPRKGPPKTTRREERAKEKEEAAKQRLHEEAKAARAAQAVRQFRHNPEMPDTQGDRRDLRRGLASEGMPLERYGESPMQLGKRGEVLPASSGGRAAPRGFEYDAADEWYGDDDD
;
A
#
# COMPACT_ATOMS: atom_id res chain seq x y z
N MET A 1 13.26 -23.01 38.20
CA MET A 1 14.25 -23.00 37.10
C MET A 1 14.05 -21.73 36.29
N PRO A 2 15.06 -20.86 36.11
CA PRO A 2 14.91 -19.71 35.23
C PRO A 2 14.87 -20.22 33.79
N ARG A 3 13.79 -19.91 33.05
CA ARG A 3 13.69 -20.21 31.62
C ARG A 3 14.77 -19.38 30.92
N LYS A 4 15.84 -20.03 30.47
CA LYS A 4 16.83 -19.40 29.59
C LYS A 4 16.08 -18.98 28.32
N GLY A 5 15.91 -17.67 28.15
CA GLY A 5 15.45 -17.09 26.89
C GLY A 5 16.41 -17.44 25.76
N PRO A 6 16.02 -17.20 24.50
CA PRO A 6 16.88 -17.47 23.35
C PRO A 6 18.23 -16.79 23.54
N PRO A 7 19.34 -17.43 23.11
CA PRO A 7 20.67 -16.88 23.27
C PRO A 7 20.74 -15.49 22.63
N LYS A 8 21.42 -14.56 23.31
CA LYS A 8 21.68 -13.22 22.76
C LYS A 8 22.45 -13.39 21.45
N THR A 9 21.90 -12.85 20.37
CA THR A 9 22.54 -12.86 19.06
C THR A 9 23.85 -12.08 19.11
N THR A 10 24.85 -12.54 18.36
CA THR A 10 26.11 -11.78 18.22
C THR A 10 25.97 -10.72 17.13
N ARG A 11 26.76 -9.62 17.21
CA ARG A 11 26.85 -8.61 16.13
C ARG A 11 27.18 -9.24 14.76
N ARG A 12 27.88 -10.37 14.74
CA ARG A 12 28.21 -11.12 13.51
C ARG A 12 26.98 -11.83 12.94
N GLU A 13 26.15 -12.43 13.80
CA GLU A 13 24.88 -13.06 13.40
C GLU A 13 23.87 -12.02 12.91
N GLU A 14 23.80 -10.85 13.54
CA GLU A 14 22.93 -9.75 13.10
C GLU A 14 23.29 -9.29 11.67
N ARG A 15 24.58 -9.04 11.39
CA ARG A 15 25.03 -8.70 10.03
C ARG A 15 24.80 -9.80 9.01
N ALA A 16 24.88 -11.07 9.43
CA ALA A 16 24.59 -12.20 8.53
C ALA A 16 23.09 -12.27 8.19
N LYS A 17 22.21 -12.08 9.19
CA LYS A 17 20.76 -12.01 9.00
C LYS A 17 20.36 -10.84 8.12
N GLU A 18 20.90 -9.65 8.34
CA GLU A 18 20.63 -8.47 7.50
C GLU A 18 20.98 -8.72 6.03
N LYS A 19 22.12 -9.38 5.76
CA LYS A 19 22.50 -9.75 4.39
C LYS A 19 21.56 -10.78 3.78
N GLU A 20 21.15 -11.79 4.56
CA GLU A 20 20.21 -12.81 4.11
C GLU A 20 18.82 -12.21 3.83
N GLU A 21 18.34 -11.32 4.69
CA GLU A 21 17.08 -10.59 4.52
C GLU A 21 17.13 -9.69 3.29
N ALA A 22 18.24 -8.97 3.07
CA ALA A 22 18.43 -8.16 1.87
C ALA A 22 18.42 -9.01 0.59
N ALA A 23 19.05 -10.19 0.60
CA ALA A 23 19.02 -11.10 -0.54
C ALA A 23 17.60 -11.63 -0.81
N LYS A 24 16.86 -12.01 0.24
CA LYS A 24 15.46 -12.44 0.13
C LYS A 24 14.56 -11.32 -0.39
N GLN A 25 14.78 -10.08 0.07
CA GLN A 25 14.04 -8.92 -0.41
C GLN A 25 14.25 -8.70 -1.91
N ARG A 26 15.49 -8.77 -2.40
CA ARG A 26 15.80 -8.66 -3.84
C ARG A 26 15.08 -9.73 -4.66
N LEU A 27 15.17 -11.00 -4.25
CA LEU A 27 14.48 -12.10 -4.92
C LEU A 27 12.96 -11.90 -4.95
N HIS A 28 12.39 -11.39 -3.86
CA HIS A 28 10.96 -11.12 -3.80
C HIS A 28 10.53 -9.92 -4.67
N GLU A 29 11.38 -8.91 -4.80
CA GLU A 29 11.17 -7.78 -5.71
C GLU A 29 11.27 -8.22 -7.17
N GLU A 30 12.24 -9.04 -7.53
CA GLU A 30 12.37 -9.65 -8.86
C GLU A 30 11.13 -10.50 -9.20
N ALA A 31 10.69 -11.36 -8.28
CA ALA A 31 9.48 -12.16 -8.46
C ALA A 31 8.21 -11.30 -8.61
N LYS A 32 8.12 -10.17 -7.92
CA LYS A 32 7.04 -9.20 -8.07
C LYS A 32 7.08 -8.49 -9.42
N ALA A 33 8.26 -8.13 -9.90
CA ALA A 33 8.44 -7.50 -11.20
C ALA A 33 8.05 -8.46 -12.34
N ALA A 34 8.48 -9.73 -12.25
CA ALA A 34 8.13 -10.76 -13.22
C ALA A 34 6.61 -10.98 -13.32
N ARG A 35 5.91 -11.07 -12.17
CA ARG A 35 4.44 -11.18 -12.13
C ARG A 35 3.75 -9.97 -12.71
N ALA A 36 4.23 -8.77 -12.39
CA ALA A 36 3.68 -7.53 -12.95
C ALA A 36 3.83 -7.47 -14.48
N ALA A 37 4.98 -7.88 -15.03
CA ALA A 37 5.20 -7.94 -16.46
C ALA A 37 4.29 -8.98 -17.15
N GLN A 38 4.07 -10.13 -16.52
CA GLN A 38 3.13 -11.13 -17.02
C GLN A 38 1.68 -10.61 -17.02
N ALA A 39 1.25 -9.94 -15.96
CA ALA A 39 -0.07 -9.35 -15.87
C ALA A 39 -0.32 -8.30 -16.97
N VAL A 40 0.66 -7.43 -17.23
CA VAL A 40 0.58 -6.45 -18.34
C VAL A 40 0.49 -7.16 -19.69
N ARG A 41 1.29 -8.21 -19.92
CA ARG A 41 1.25 -8.98 -21.16
C ARG A 41 -0.12 -9.63 -21.38
N GLN A 42 -0.70 -10.21 -20.34
CA GLN A 42 -2.03 -10.81 -20.39
C GLN A 42 -3.10 -9.76 -20.68
N PHE A 43 -3.06 -8.63 -19.98
CA PHE A 43 -3.99 -7.52 -20.18
C PHE A 43 -3.92 -6.91 -21.59
N ARG A 44 -2.72 -6.83 -22.18
CA ARG A 44 -2.56 -6.39 -23.57
C ARG A 44 -3.17 -7.35 -24.59
N HIS A 45 -3.20 -8.65 -24.29
CA HIS A 45 -3.79 -9.65 -25.17
C HIS A 45 -5.32 -9.75 -24.99
N ASN A 46 -5.80 -9.68 -23.75
CA ASN A 46 -7.21 -9.60 -23.41
C ASN A 46 -7.42 -8.44 -22.42
N PRO A 47 -7.97 -7.30 -22.87
CA PRO A 47 -8.10 -6.08 -22.05
C PRO A 47 -9.24 -6.17 -21.03
N GLU A 48 -9.45 -7.35 -20.44
CA GLU A 48 -10.36 -7.56 -19.33
C GLU A 48 -9.62 -7.38 -18.02
N MET A 49 -10.31 -6.75 -17.06
CA MET A 49 -9.75 -6.56 -15.73
C MET A 49 -9.64 -7.91 -14.99
N PRO A 50 -8.50 -8.23 -14.36
CA PRO A 50 -8.37 -9.47 -13.60
C PRO A 50 -9.35 -9.54 -12.42
N ASP A 51 -9.91 -10.73 -12.17
CA ASP A 51 -10.88 -10.94 -11.10
C ASP A 51 -10.24 -10.86 -9.71
N THR A 52 -9.02 -11.36 -9.55
CA THR A 52 -8.37 -11.39 -8.25
C THR A 52 -7.79 -10.03 -7.88
N GLN A 53 -7.80 -9.69 -6.60
CA GLN A 53 -7.17 -8.46 -6.11
C GLN A 53 -5.65 -8.47 -6.29
N GLY A 54 -5.03 -9.66 -6.23
CA GLY A 54 -3.60 -9.84 -6.42
C GLY A 54 -3.17 -9.47 -7.84
N ASP A 55 -3.86 -10.02 -8.83
CA ASP A 55 -3.55 -9.79 -10.24
C ASP A 55 -3.85 -8.35 -10.64
N ARG A 56 -4.91 -7.73 -10.11
CA ARG A 56 -5.18 -6.30 -10.29
C ARG A 56 -4.05 -5.42 -9.74
N ARG A 57 -3.47 -5.80 -8.60
CA ARG A 57 -2.33 -5.08 -8.01
C ARG A 57 -1.06 -5.25 -8.85
N ASP A 58 -0.79 -6.46 -9.34
CA ASP A 58 0.38 -6.73 -10.18
C ASP A 58 0.23 -6.06 -11.56
N LEU A 59 -0.97 -6.04 -12.14
CA LEU A 59 -1.29 -5.27 -13.34
C LEU A 59 -1.06 -3.77 -13.13
N ARG A 60 -1.59 -3.19 -12.04
CA ARG A 60 -1.38 -1.78 -11.71
C ARG A 60 0.11 -1.46 -11.56
N ARG A 61 0.88 -2.33 -10.91
CA ARG A 61 2.34 -2.16 -10.76
C ARG A 61 3.02 -2.15 -12.12
N GLY A 62 2.67 -3.10 -12.99
CA GLY A 62 3.27 -3.21 -14.31
C GLY A 62 2.93 -2.00 -15.20
N LEU A 63 1.66 -1.60 -15.25
CA LEU A 63 1.24 -0.43 -16.02
C LEU A 63 1.90 0.87 -15.48
N ALA A 64 2.02 1.03 -14.17
CA ALA A 64 2.73 2.16 -13.57
C ALA A 64 4.22 2.20 -13.94
N SER A 65 4.90 1.05 -14.07
CA SER A 65 6.28 1.00 -14.54
C SER A 65 6.47 1.39 -16.00
N GLU A 66 5.41 1.34 -16.80
CA GLU A 66 5.38 1.80 -18.20
C GLU A 66 4.88 3.25 -18.33
N GLY A 67 4.62 3.95 -17.21
CA GLY A 67 4.09 5.31 -17.20
C GLY A 67 2.59 5.41 -17.50
N MET A 68 1.87 4.28 -17.52
CA MET A 68 0.42 4.23 -17.74
C MET A 68 -0.29 3.95 -16.41
N PRO A 69 -0.80 4.97 -15.70
CA PRO A 69 -1.55 4.71 -14.47
C PRO A 69 -2.88 4.02 -14.81
N LEU A 70 -3.13 2.84 -14.22
CA LEU A 70 -4.44 2.21 -14.29
C LEU A 70 -5.42 3.04 -13.44
N GLU A 71 -6.26 3.82 -14.11
CA GLU A 71 -7.33 4.58 -13.46
C GLU A 71 -8.34 3.60 -12.83
N ARG A 72 -8.72 3.85 -11.59
CA ARG A 72 -9.88 3.16 -11.03
C ARG A 72 -11.10 3.86 -11.57
N TYR A 73 -11.96 3.14 -12.27
CA TYR A 73 -13.30 3.63 -12.59
C TYR A 73 -13.96 4.16 -11.30
N GLY A 74 -14.36 5.44 -11.32
CA GLY A 74 -15.04 6.11 -10.20
C GLY A 74 -14.14 6.88 -9.23
N GLU A 75 -12.83 6.99 -9.45
CA GLU A 75 -12.02 7.94 -8.66
C GLU A 75 -12.31 9.39 -9.06
N SER A 76 -12.57 10.25 -8.09
CA SER A 76 -12.80 11.67 -8.35
C SER A 76 -11.48 12.39 -8.70
N PRO A 77 -11.52 13.50 -9.44
CA PRO A 77 -10.32 14.31 -9.75
C PRO A 77 -9.53 14.72 -8.49
N MET A 78 -10.22 14.96 -7.37
CA MET A 78 -9.61 15.26 -6.08
C MET A 78 -8.82 14.06 -5.52
N GLN A 79 -9.32 12.83 -5.70
CA GLN A 79 -8.61 11.61 -5.29
C GLN A 79 -7.39 11.33 -6.18
N LEU A 80 -7.47 11.66 -7.47
CA LEU A 80 -6.35 11.57 -8.40
C LEU A 80 -5.24 12.57 -8.03
N GLY A 81 -5.58 13.81 -7.68
CA GLY A 81 -4.61 14.84 -7.28
C GLY A 81 -3.84 14.51 -5.99
N LYS A 82 -4.48 13.80 -5.06
CA LYS A 82 -3.85 13.36 -3.79
C LYS A 82 -3.03 12.06 -3.94
N ARG A 83 -2.91 11.48 -5.14
CA ARG A 83 -2.11 10.26 -5.36
C ARG A 83 -0.63 10.55 -5.16
N GLY A 84 0.00 9.85 -4.21
CA GLY A 84 1.43 9.99 -3.90
C GLY A 84 1.73 11.05 -2.85
N GLU A 85 0.75 11.85 -2.44
CA GLU A 85 0.88 12.72 -1.27
C GLU A 85 0.80 11.89 0.01
N VAL A 86 1.79 12.05 0.90
CA VAL A 86 1.70 11.51 2.26
C VAL A 86 0.69 12.34 3.02
N LEU A 87 -0.56 11.90 3.01
CA LEU A 87 -1.62 12.57 3.75
C LEU A 87 -1.26 12.62 5.25
N PRO A 88 -1.33 13.80 5.89
CA PRO A 88 -1.03 13.95 7.30
C PRO A 88 -2.00 13.11 8.15
N ALA A 89 -1.60 12.83 9.40
CA ALA A 89 -2.50 12.19 10.35
C ALA A 89 -3.76 13.05 10.50
N SER A 90 -4.93 12.41 10.38
CA SER A 90 -6.23 13.06 10.54
C SER A 90 -6.44 13.56 11.96
N SER A 91 -7.16 14.66 12.12
CA SER A 91 -7.54 15.19 13.44
C SER A 91 -8.54 14.29 14.16
N GLY A 92 -9.36 13.53 13.42
CA GLY A 92 -10.37 12.59 13.95
C GLY A 92 -9.83 11.28 14.57
N GLY A 93 -8.55 11.22 14.95
CA GLY A 93 -7.95 10.06 15.61
C GLY A 93 -7.66 8.87 14.70
N ARG A 94 -7.37 7.70 15.30
CA ARG A 94 -6.87 6.49 14.59
C ARG A 94 -7.87 5.87 13.61
N ALA A 95 -9.16 6.05 13.85
CA ALA A 95 -10.23 5.47 13.02
C ALA A 95 -10.57 6.35 11.80
N ALA A 96 -10.18 7.63 11.82
CA ALA A 96 -10.44 8.55 10.72
C ALA A 96 -9.49 8.27 9.53
N PRO A 97 -9.97 8.41 8.29
CA PRO A 97 -9.11 8.33 7.12
C PRO A 97 -8.07 9.46 7.15
N ARG A 98 -6.82 9.18 6.75
CA ARG A 98 -5.75 10.20 6.73
C ARG A 98 -6.12 11.40 5.87
N GLY A 99 -5.72 12.59 6.30
CA GLY A 99 -6.08 13.86 5.64
C GLY A 99 -7.56 14.24 5.78
N PHE A 100 -8.32 13.54 6.64
CA PHE A 100 -9.64 13.99 7.06
C PHE A 100 -9.47 15.10 8.12
N GLU A 101 -9.95 16.28 7.75
CA GLU A 101 -10.11 17.40 8.67
C GLU A 101 -11.52 17.34 9.22
N TYR A 102 -11.63 17.03 10.51
CA TYR A 102 -12.87 17.21 11.24
C TYR A 102 -13.10 18.71 11.41
N ASP A 103 -13.98 19.29 10.60
CA ASP A 103 -14.40 20.66 10.76
C ASP A 103 -15.45 20.71 11.88
N ALA A 104 -15.02 21.05 13.09
CA ALA A 104 -15.89 21.12 14.27
C ALA A 104 -16.97 22.23 14.14
N ALA A 105 -17.00 22.97 13.03
CA ALA A 105 -18.03 23.96 12.73
C ALA A 105 -19.40 23.34 12.35
N ASP A 106 -19.44 22.07 11.91
CA ASP A 106 -20.69 21.40 11.52
C ASP A 106 -21.45 20.73 12.70
N GLU A 107 -20.90 20.76 13.92
CA GLU A 107 -21.58 20.25 15.13
C GLU A 107 -22.53 21.28 15.78
N TRP A 108 -22.68 22.48 15.19
CA TRP A 108 -23.49 23.57 15.72
C TRP A 108 -24.77 23.87 14.90
N TYR A 109 -25.42 22.83 14.38
CA TYR A 109 -26.84 22.84 14.03
C TYR A 109 -27.38 21.48 14.52
N GLY A 110 -28.02 21.35 15.67
CA GLY A 110 -29.16 22.11 16.15
C GLY A 110 -30.28 21.10 16.38
N ASP A 111 -30.39 20.58 17.60
CA ASP A 111 -31.59 19.90 18.10
C ASP A 111 -31.72 20.24 19.59
N ASP A 112 -31.87 21.53 19.86
CA ASP A 112 -32.64 22.02 21.00
C ASP A 112 -33.97 22.47 20.39
N ASP A 113 -35.05 21.70 20.58
CA ASP A 113 -36.42 22.21 20.68
C ASP A 113 -37.38 21.09 21.17
N ASP A 114 -37.82 21.26 22.43
CA ASP A 114 -39.00 20.75 23.17
C ASP A 114 -39.34 19.24 23.24
#